data_AF-A0A4U0FD77-F1
#
_entry.id   AF-A0A4U0FD77-F1
#
_cell.length_a   1.000
_cell.length_b   1.000
_cell.length_c   1.000
_cell.angle_alpha   90.00
_cell.angle_beta   90.00
_cell.angle_gamma   90.00
#
_symmetry.space_group_name_H-M   'P 1'
#
loop_
_entity.id
_entity.type
_entity.pdbx_description
1 polymer ?
#
loop_
_entity_poly.entity_id
_entity_poly.type
_entity_poly.pdbx_seq_one_letter_code
_entity_poly.pdbx_strand_id
1 'polypeptide(L)'
;MKISQAFLLPVLILLMISACQSYKSMESNVPQPTHQESKEVELQRIRAENDALKATLNLSFKIIHAMGKKDFDYLKSVSAPDVRFSKFENRVYFPYGGKMVAPTLLKPIALGNLEYRFSTYINGENEFIVGFAYYQGDSHSTIDLYFIKGEASWLFNGFITNA
;
A
#
# COMPACT_ATOMS: atom_id res chain seq x y z
N MET A 1 16.36 67.07 -21.79
CA MET A 1 16.81 66.04 -22.76
C MET A 1 15.73 64.95 -22.79
N LYS A 2 14.90 64.92 -23.83
CA LYS A 2 13.78 63.96 -23.96
C LYS A 2 14.30 62.71 -24.67
N ILE A 3 14.38 61.59 -23.97
CA ILE A 3 14.74 60.30 -24.54
C ILE A 3 13.48 59.76 -25.24
N SER A 4 13.57 59.61 -26.55
CA SER A 4 12.51 59.12 -27.43
C SER A 4 12.16 57.67 -27.10
N GLN A 5 10.88 57.39 -26.82
CA GLN A 5 10.35 56.04 -26.52
C GLN A 5 10.51 55.02 -27.68
N ALA A 6 11.06 55.43 -28.83
CA ALA A 6 11.25 54.57 -30.01
C ALA A 6 12.45 53.60 -29.91
N PHE A 7 13.32 53.70 -28.90
CA PHE A 7 14.51 52.85 -28.77
C PHE A 7 14.41 51.75 -27.70
N LEU A 8 13.34 51.69 -26.91
CA LEU A 8 13.16 50.68 -25.85
C LEU A 8 12.58 49.35 -26.35
N LEU A 9 11.85 49.35 -27.46
CA LEU A 9 11.21 48.14 -27.99
C LEU A 9 12.19 47.09 -28.59
N PRO A 10 13.19 47.46 -29.40
CA PRO A 10 14.09 46.45 -30.00
C PRO A 10 15.09 45.86 -29.00
N VAL A 11 15.42 46.57 -27.91
CA VAL A 11 16.31 46.08 -26.85
C VAL A 11 15.61 45.03 -25.96
N LEU A 12 14.31 45.20 -25.70
CA LEU A 12 13.52 44.22 -24.94
C LEU A 12 13.32 42.90 -25.72
N ILE A 13 13.17 42.97 -27.04
CA ILE A 13 13.02 41.79 -27.91
C ILE A 13 14.33 40.99 -27.99
N LEU A 14 15.50 41.65 -28.00
CA LEU A 14 16.79 40.95 -28.00
C LEU A 14 17.07 40.23 -26.67
N LEU A 15 16.63 40.78 -25.53
CA LEU A 15 16.76 40.15 -24.21
C LEU A 15 15.88 38.89 -24.05
N MET A 16 14.70 38.86 -24.67
CA MET A 16 13.79 37.69 -24.61
C MET A 16 14.27 36.52 -25.48
N ILE A 17 14.99 36.78 -26.59
CA ILE A 17 15.56 35.72 -27.44
C ILE A 17 16.79 35.07 -26.76
N SER A 18 17.57 35.85 -26.01
CA SER A 18 18.73 35.32 -25.26
C SER A 18 18.29 34.51 -24.02
N ALA A 19 17.16 34.88 -23.38
CA ALA A 19 16.58 34.08 -22.31
C ALA A 19 16.09 32.71 -22.81
N CYS A 20 15.40 32.63 -23.95
CA CYS A 20 14.90 31.35 -24.49
C CYS A 20 16.02 30.38 -24.94
N GLN A 21 17.22 30.88 -25.28
CA GLN A 21 18.35 30.00 -25.62
C GLN A 21 19.07 29.45 -24.38
N SER A 22 18.92 30.08 -23.21
CA SER A 22 19.48 29.57 -21.95
C SER A 22 18.61 28.51 -21.27
N TYR A 23 17.31 28.45 -21.54
CA TYR A 23 16.45 27.37 -21.02
C TYR A 23 16.59 26.06 -21.82
N LYS A 24 16.97 26.14 -23.10
CA LYS A 24 17.11 24.95 -23.96
C LYS A 24 18.37 24.11 -23.70
N SER A 25 19.31 24.58 -22.87
CA SER A 25 20.55 23.84 -22.55
C SER A 25 20.58 23.24 -21.14
N MET A 26 19.52 23.40 -20.33
CA MET A 26 19.44 22.84 -18.97
C MET A 26 18.50 21.64 -18.83
N GLU A 27 17.93 21.12 -19.93
CA GLU A 27 16.94 20.02 -19.88
C GLU A 27 17.39 18.72 -20.55
N SER A 28 18.70 18.52 -20.77
CA SER A 28 19.24 17.30 -21.41
C SER A 28 20.44 16.68 -20.68
N ASN A 29 20.50 16.79 -19.35
CA ASN A 29 21.49 16.08 -18.53
C ASN A 29 20.88 15.19 -17.45
N VAL A 30 19.57 14.89 -17.51
CA VAL A 30 19.03 13.76 -16.75
C VAL A 30 19.47 12.50 -17.48
N PRO A 31 20.41 11.70 -16.96
CA PRO A 31 20.78 10.45 -17.60
C PRO A 31 19.52 9.59 -17.69
N GLN A 32 19.09 9.21 -18.90
CA GLN A 32 18.06 8.19 -19.01
C GLN A 32 18.61 6.92 -18.33
N PRO A 33 17.84 6.31 -17.40
CA PRO A 33 18.30 5.11 -16.73
C PRO A 33 18.63 4.07 -17.80
N THR A 34 19.82 3.51 -17.69
CA THR A 34 20.28 2.52 -18.66
C THR A 34 19.32 1.32 -18.64
N HIS A 35 19.19 0.61 -19.76
CA HIS A 35 18.36 -0.60 -19.84
C HIS A 35 18.76 -1.69 -18.80
N GLN A 36 19.93 -1.57 -18.20
CA GLN A 36 20.41 -2.47 -17.15
C GLN A 36 19.98 -2.01 -15.76
N GLU A 37 20.01 -0.69 -15.50
CA GLU A 37 19.50 -0.06 -14.28
C GLU A 37 17.98 -0.24 -14.13
N SER A 38 17.22 -0.15 -15.23
CA SER A 38 15.77 -0.40 -15.20
C SER A 38 15.41 -1.85 -14.86
N LYS A 39 16.22 -2.82 -15.29
CA LYS A 39 16.04 -4.25 -14.94
C LYS A 39 16.34 -4.52 -13.48
N GLU A 40 17.37 -3.88 -12.93
CA GLU A 40 17.75 -4.07 -11.53
C GLU A 40 16.70 -3.48 -10.58
N VAL A 41 16.18 -2.29 -10.89
CA VAL A 41 15.06 -1.67 -10.15
C VAL A 41 13.82 -2.55 -10.21
N GLU A 42 13.44 -3.07 -11.37
CA GLU A 42 12.28 -3.94 -11.49
C GLU A 42 12.47 -5.26 -10.73
N LEU A 43 13.68 -5.83 -10.76
CA LEU A 43 13.97 -7.05 -10.01
C LEU A 43 13.91 -6.81 -8.49
N GLN A 44 14.37 -5.64 -8.01
CA GLN A 44 14.23 -5.24 -6.61
C GLN A 44 12.76 -5.08 -6.22
N ARG A 45 11.94 -4.46 -7.08
CA ARG A 45 10.49 -4.33 -6.87
C ARG A 45 9.80 -5.69 -6.75
N ILE A 46 10.09 -6.61 -7.68
CA ILE A 46 9.55 -7.97 -7.67
C ILE A 46 9.98 -8.73 -6.41
N ARG A 47 11.22 -8.57 -5.95
CA ARG A 47 11.70 -9.19 -4.71
C ARG A 47 10.96 -8.64 -3.50
N ALA A 48 10.85 -7.33 -3.38
CA ALA A 48 10.12 -6.67 -2.28
C ALA A 48 8.65 -7.09 -2.24
N GLU A 49 7.99 -7.20 -3.39
CA GLU A 49 6.61 -7.67 -3.50
C GLU A 49 6.45 -9.14 -3.09
N ASN A 50 7.38 -10.02 -3.53
CA ASN A 50 7.38 -11.43 -3.11
C ASN A 50 7.62 -11.61 -1.61
N ASP A 51 8.53 -10.82 -1.02
CA ASP A 51 8.82 -10.87 0.41
C ASP A 51 7.62 -10.40 1.23
N ALA A 52 6.97 -9.32 0.79
CA ALA A 52 5.72 -8.84 1.39
C ALA A 52 4.61 -9.89 1.29
N LEU A 53 4.38 -10.47 0.11
CA LEU A 53 3.40 -11.54 -0.10
C LEU A 53 3.69 -12.74 0.81
N LYS A 54 4.92 -13.25 0.81
CA LYS A 54 5.29 -14.41 1.63
C LYS A 54 5.06 -14.14 3.12
N ALA A 55 5.43 -12.98 3.62
CA ALA A 55 5.25 -12.63 5.03
C ALA A 55 3.77 -12.49 5.39
N THR A 56 3.02 -11.71 4.61
CA THR A 56 1.62 -11.38 4.86
C THR A 56 0.67 -12.56 4.62
N LEU A 57 0.92 -13.40 3.61
CA LEU A 57 0.13 -14.60 3.36
C LEU A 57 0.25 -15.60 4.52
N ASN A 58 1.47 -15.86 4.99
CA ASN A 58 1.71 -16.72 6.16
C ASN A 58 1.06 -16.14 7.42
N LEU A 59 1.16 -14.83 7.61
CA LEU A 59 0.53 -14.14 8.73
C LEU A 59 -1.01 -14.20 8.65
N SER A 60 -1.58 -14.09 7.44
CA SER A 60 -3.03 -14.18 7.19
C SER A 60 -3.61 -15.48 7.69
N PHE A 61 -2.99 -16.63 7.35
CA PHE A 61 -3.46 -17.94 7.83
C PHE A 61 -3.45 -18.03 9.36
N LYS A 62 -2.40 -17.52 10.01
CA LYS A 62 -2.31 -17.51 11.47
C LYS A 62 -3.35 -16.59 12.11
N ILE A 63 -3.61 -15.42 11.52
CA ILE A 63 -4.65 -14.49 11.99
C ILE A 63 -6.03 -15.12 11.86
N ILE A 64 -6.37 -15.68 10.70
CA ILE A 64 -7.66 -16.36 10.47
C ILE A 64 -7.85 -17.49 11.49
N HIS A 65 -6.81 -18.28 11.71
CA HIS A 65 -6.83 -19.34 12.73
C HIS A 65 -7.06 -18.78 14.14
N ALA A 66 -6.30 -17.75 14.52
CA ALA A 66 -6.38 -17.10 15.83
C ALA A 66 -7.74 -16.43 16.07
N MET A 67 -8.35 -15.82 15.05
CA MET A 67 -9.72 -15.29 15.11
C MET A 67 -10.72 -16.39 15.43
N GLY A 68 -10.65 -17.51 14.70
CA GLY A 68 -11.52 -18.67 14.95
C GLY A 68 -11.34 -19.28 16.35
N LYS A 69 -10.11 -19.28 16.87
CA LYS A 69 -9.79 -19.77 18.22
C LYS A 69 -9.97 -18.74 19.33
N LYS A 70 -10.29 -17.49 18.99
CA LYS A 70 -10.32 -16.36 19.92
C LYS A 70 -9.00 -16.18 20.68
N ASP A 71 -7.87 -16.41 20.02
CA ASP A 71 -6.54 -16.19 20.58
C ASP A 71 -6.19 -14.69 20.52
N PHE A 72 -6.78 -13.95 21.45
CA PHE A 72 -6.60 -12.50 21.55
C PHE A 72 -5.18 -12.07 21.88
N ASP A 73 -4.40 -12.93 22.53
CA ASP A 73 -3.06 -12.57 22.96
C ASP A 73 -2.12 -12.66 21.75
N TYR A 74 -2.26 -13.70 20.92
CA TYR A 74 -1.60 -13.74 19.60
C TYR A 74 -2.04 -12.58 18.71
N LEU A 75 -3.36 -12.37 18.56
CA LEU A 75 -3.89 -11.30 17.70
C LEU A 75 -3.32 -9.93 18.07
N LYS A 76 -3.22 -9.61 19.36
CA LYS A 76 -2.58 -8.37 19.84
C LYS A 76 -1.09 -8.31 19.51
N SER A 77 -0.36 -9.43 19.66
CA SER A 77 1.09 -9.46 19.46
C SER A 77 1.53 -9.19 18.02
N VAL A 78 0.65 -9.44 17.05
CA VAL A 78 0.93 -9.25 15.62
C VAL A 78 0.21 -8.05 15.01
N SER A 79 -0.48 -7.26 15.83
CA SER A 79 -1.32 -6.15 15.39
C SER A 79 -0.58 -4.81 15.36
N ALA A 80 -1.00 -3.95 14.44
CA ALA A 80 -0.56 -2.56 14.41
C ALA A 80 -1.00 -1.82 15.69
N PRO A 81 -0.29 -0.75 16.09
CA PRO A 81 -0.56 -0.03 17.33
C PRO A 81 -1.95 0.57 17.45
N ASP A 82 -2.73 0.73 16.38
CA ASP A 82 -4.11 1.27 16.45
C ASP A 82 -5.20 0.20 16.38
N VAL A 83 -4.82 -1.08 16.25
CA VAL A 83 -5.76 -2.18 16.29
C VAL A 83 -6.05 -2.57 17.74
N ARG A 84 -7.32 -2.73 18.07
CA ARG A 84 -7.80 -3.08 19.42
C ARG A 84 -8.75 -4.26 19.34
N PHE A 85 -8.87 -5.00 20.43
CA PHE A 85 -9.74 -6.19 20.50
C PHE A 85 -10.61 -6.15 21.75
N SER A 86 -11.90 -6.45 21.60
CA SER A 86 -12.82 -6.70 22.72
C SER A 86 -13.01 -8.20 22.90
N LYS A 87 -12.50 -8.74 24.03
CA LYS A 87 -12.69 -10.16 24.39
C LYS A 87 -14.17 -10.47 24.66
N PHE A 88 -14.90 -9.51 25.23
CA PHE A 88 -16.32 -9.65 25.55
C PHE A 88 -17.20 -9.69 24.28
N GLU A 89 -16.98 -8.74 23.36
CA GLU A 89 -17.79 -8.62 22.15
C GLU A 89 -17.30 -9.52 21.00
N ASN A 90 -16.11 -10.10 21.13
CA ASN A 90 -15.40 -10.79 20.04
C ASN A 90 -15.26 -9.89 18.80
N ARG A 91 -14.84 -8.65 19.00
CA ARG A 91 -14.66 -7.65 17.94
C ARG A 91 -13.22 -7.18 17.85
N VAL A 92 -12.83 -6.80 16.63
CA VAL A 92 -11.61 -6.04 16.37
C VAL A 92 -11.99 -4.61 15.98
N TYR A 93 -11.29 -3.62 16.49
CA TYR A 93 -11.47 -2.20 16.15
C TYR A 93 -10.21 -1.73 15.44
N PHE A 94 -10.36 -1.09 14.29
CA PHE A 94 -9.24 -0.56 13.52
C PHE A 94 -9.69 0.62 12.63
N PRO A 95 -8.77 1.52 12.24
CA PRO A 95 -9.09 2.61 11.33
C PRO A 95 -9.25 2.10 9.89
N TYR A 96 -10.35 2.47 9.23
CA TYR A 96 -10.61 2.17 7.83
C TYR A 96 -11.48 3.24 7.19
N GLY A 97 -11.03 3.83 6.07
CA GLY A 97 -11.79 4.84 5.33
C GLY A 97 -12.13 6.08 6.18
N GLY A 98 -11.21 6.54 7.03
CA GLY A 98 -11.40 7.73 7.87
C GLY A 98 -12.29 7.54 9.11
N LYS A 99 -12.70 6.31 9.42
CA LYS A 99 -13.51 5.97 10.60
C LYS A 99 -12.96 4.74 11.32
N MET A 100 -13.33 4.57 12.58
CA MET A 100 -13.14 3.30 13.28
C MET A 100 -14.23 2.32 12.86
N VAL A 101 -13.84 1.13 12.41
CA VAL A 101 -14.75 0.01 12.14
C VAL A 101 -14.57 -1.08 13.19
N ALA A 102 -15.61 -1.91 13.38
CA ALA A 102 -15.65 -2.87 14.48
C ALA A 102 -16.27 -4.24 14.09
N PRO A 103 -15.75 -4.97 13.09
CA PRO A 103 -16.32 -6.26 12.72
C PRO A 103 -16.15 -7.31 13.84
N THR A 104 -17.07 -8.27 13.86
CA THR A 104 -16.96 -9.48 14.67
C THR A 104 -15.83 -10.35 14.12
N LEU A 105 -15.05 -11.00 14.99
CA LEU A 105 -14.01 -11.94 14.57
C LEU A 105 -14.58 -13.06 13.70
N LEU A 106 -13.79 -13.49 12.71
CA LEU A 106 -14.13 -14.64 11.87
C LEU A 106 -14.36 -15.89 12.73
N LYS A 107 -15.39 -16.66 12.37
CA LYS A 107 -15.59 -18.00 12.93
C LYS A 107 -14.47 -18.94 12.46
N PRO A 108 -14.26 -20.10 13.10
CA PRO A 108 -13.32 -21.10 12.59
C PRO A 108 -13.60 -21.45 11.13
N ILE A 109 -12.58 -21.31 10.28
CA ILE A 109 -12.62 -21.67 8.86
C ILE A 109 -11.76 -22.91 8.63
N ALA A 110 -12.32 -23.92 7.95
CA ALA A 110 -11.54 -25.04 7.46
C ALA A 110 -10.66 -24.59 6.30
N LEU A 111 -9.36 -24.94 6.31
CA LEU A 111 -8.43 -24.49 5.27
C LEU A 111 -8.85 -24.90 3.86
N GLY A 112 -9.50 -26.06 3.70
CA GLY A 112 -10.04 -26.51 2.41
C GLY A 112 -11.12 -25.61 1.80
N ASN A 113 -11.66 -24.66 2.58
CA ASN A 113 -12.67 -23.71 2.13
C ASN A 113 -12.09 -22.31 1.87
N LEU A 114 -10.77 -22.13 2.02
CA LEU A 114 -10.12 -20.83 1.84
C LEU A 114 -9.30 -20.86 0.55
N GLU A 115 -9.56 -19.91 -0.35
CA GLU A 115 -8.81 -19.75 -1.59
C GLU A 115 -8.13 -18.38 -1.61
N TYR A 116 -6.82 -18.35 -1.82
CA TYR A 116 -6.09 -17.11 -2.07
C TYR A 116 -6.51 -16.53 -3.43
N ARG A 117 -6.79 -15.22 -3.49
CA ARG A 117 -7.26 -14.54 -4.70
C ARG A 117 -6.29 -13.48 -5.22
N PHE A 118 -5.80 -12.63 -4.34
CA PHE A 118 -4.95 -11.51 -4.74
C PHE A 118 -4.10 -11.00 -3.59
N SER A 119 -3.06 -10.25 -3.97
CA SER A 119 -2.30 -9.39 -3.08
C SER A 119 -1.84 -8.16 -3.84
N THR A 120 -1.77 -7.00 -3.17
CA THR A 120 -1.21 -5.79 -3.79
C THR A 120 -0.80 -4.76 -2.73
N TYR A 121 0.00 -3.79 -3.14
CA TYR A 121 0.21 -2.56 -2.39
C TYR A 121 -0.95 -1.59 -2.63
N ILE A 122 -1.49 -0.97 -1.58
CA ILE A 122 -2.68 -0.10 -1.69
C ILE A 122 -2.42 1.39 -1.41
N ASN A 123 -1.30 1.73 -0.77
CA ASN A 123 -0.89 3.12 -0.48
C ASN A 123 0.64 3.23 -0.44
N GLY A 124 1.29 2.87 -1.55
CA GLY A 124 2.75 2.74 -1.62
C GLY A 124 3.26 1.50 -0.89
N GLU A 125 4.56 1.45 -0.62
CA GLU A 125 5.25 0.22 -0.15
C GLU A 125 5.02 -0.12 1.33
N ASN A 126 4.23 0.67 2.04
CA ASN A 126 4.01 0.52 3.48
C ASN A 126 2.70 -0.20 3.83
N GLU A 127 1.79 -0.35 2.87
CA GLU A 127 0.49 -0.99 3.08
C GLU A 127 0.25 -2.08 2.06
N PHE A 128 -0.11 -3.26 2.54
CA PHE A 128 -0.28 -4.46 1.72
C PHE A 128 -1.61 -5.13 2.07
N ILE A 129 -2.30 -5.63 1.06
CA ILE A 129 -3.55 -6.38 1.22
C ILE A 129 -3.35 -7.82 0.75
N VAL A 130 -3.98 -8.77 1.45
CA VAL A 130 -4.13 -10.16 1.00
C VAL A 130 -5.62 -10.51 1.02
N GLY A 131 -6.14 -10.89 -0.14
CA GLY A 131 -7.55 -11.23 -0.35
C GLY A 131 -7.78 -12.73 -0.50
N PHE A 132 -8.81 -13.23 0.16
CA PHE A 132 -9.25 -14.62 0.09
C PHE A 132 -10.73 -14.73 -0.28
N ALA A 133 -11.11 -15.83 -0.93
CA ALA A 133 -12.48 -16.30 -0.95
C ALA A 133 -12.67 -17.38 0.13
N TYR A 134 -13.73 -17.25 0.92
CA TYR A 134 -14.17 -18.25 1.87
C TYR A 134 -15.46 -18.92 1.36
N TYR A 135 -15.34 -20.18 0.96
CA TYR A 135 -16.42 -20.97 0.36
C TYR A 135 -17.34 -21.62 1.40
N GLN A 136 -18.64 -21.48 1.16
CA GLN A 136 -19.73 -22.05 1.95
C GLN A 136 -20.72 -22.68 0.96
N GLY A 137 -20.46 -23.94 0.57
CA GLY A 137 -21.15 -24.57 -0.57
C GLY A 137 -20.74 -23.90 -1.88
N ASP A 138 -21.73 -23.55 -2.70
CA ASP A 138 -21.51 -22.91 -4.01
C ASP A 138 -21.34 -21.37 -3.93
N SER A 139 -21.45 -20.81 -2.73
CA SER A 139 -21.26 -19.37 -2.48
C SER A 139 -19.92 -19.09 -1.82
N HIS A 140 -19.41 -17.87 -1.97
CA HIS A 140 -18.25 -17.42 -1.23
C HIS A 140 -18.42 -16.01 -0.68
N SER A 141 -17.78 -15.77 0.45
CA SER A 141 -17.50 -14.43 0.96
C SER A 141 -16.07 -14.05 0.62
N THR A 142 -15.79 -12.76 0.51
CA THR A 142 -14.45 -12.21 0.39
C THR A 142 -13.93 -11.84 1.78
N ILE A 143 -12.66 -12.12 2.04
CA ILE A 143 -11.94 -11.72 3.25
C ILE A 143 -10.69 -10.97 2.79
N ASP A 144 -10.64 -9.69 3.11
CA ASP A 144 -9.52 -8.81 2.82
C ASP A 144 -8.78 -8.53 4.13
N LEU A 145 -7.52 -8.98 4.24
CA LEU A 145 -6.66 -8.65 5.37
C LEU A 145 -5.70 -7.53 4.98
N TYR A 146 -5.65 -6.50 5.82
CA TYR A 146 -4.84 -5.32 5.64
C TYR A 146 -3.61 -5.41 6.54
N PHE A 147 -2.47 -5.04 5.99
CA PHE A 147 -1.18 -5.06 6.67
C PHE A 147 -0.49 -3.71 6.52
N ILE A 148 0.20 -3.30 7.58
CA ILE A 148 1.10 -2.14 7.57
C ILE A 148 2.53 -2.60 7.90
N LYS A 149 3.51 -1.98 7.27
CA LYS A 149 4.93 -2.25 7.50
C LYS A 149 5.33 -1.72 8.89
N GLY A 150 5.73 -2.60 9.78
CA GLY A 150 6.40 -2.25 11.04
C GLY A 150 7.92 -2.19 10.85
N GLU A 151 8.65 -1.90 11.93
CA GLU A 151 10.11 -1.78 11.90
C GLU A 151 10.82 -3.07 11.47
N ALA A 152 10.34 -4.23 11.96
CA ALA A 152 10.97 -5.53 11.72
C ALA A 152 10.07 -6.51 10.93
N SER A 153 8.76 -6.27 10.90
CA SER A 153 7.79 -7.20 10.31
C SER A 153 6.53 -6.48 9.84
N TRP A 154 5.78 -7.14 8.96
CA TRP A 154 4.41 -6.75 8.65
C TRP A 154 3.49 -6.96 9.85
N LEU A 155 2.61 -6.00 10.09
CA LEU A 155 1.66 -5.99 11.20
C LEU A 155 0.23 -6.02 10.67
N PHE A 156 -0.64 -6.75 11.36
CA PHE A 156 -2.06 -6.80 11.07
C PHE A 156 -2.73 -5.47 11.36
N ASN A 157 -3.34 -4.87 10.34
CA ASN A 157 -3.97 -3.55 10.40
C ASN A 157 -5.50 -3.59 10.28
N GLY A 158 -6.11 -4.78 10.32
CA GLY A 158 -7.55 -4.96 10.23
C GLY A 158 -7.98 -5.83 9.06
N PHE A 159 -9.28 -6.10 8.97
CA PHE A 159 -9.85 -6.91 7.91
C PHE A 159 -11.26 -6.47 7.53
N ILE A 160 -11.61 -6.61 6.26
CA ILE A 160 -12.97 -6.40 5.76
C ILE A 160 -13.48 -7.72 5.21
N THR A 161 -14.75 -8.00 5.46
CA THR A 161 -15.43 -9.15 4.87
C THR A 161 -16.87 -8.80 4.53
N ASN A 162 -17.43 -9.49 3.54
CA ASN A 162 -18.86 -9.46 3.21
C ASN A 162 -19.59 -10.73 3.70
N ALA A 163 -18.95 -11.53 4.57
CA ALA A 163 -19.55 -12.65 5.28
C ALA A 163 -20.51 -12.22 6.39
#